data_AF-A0A0W8JFC7-F1
#
_entry.id   AF-A0A0W8JFC7-F1
#
_cell.length_a   1.000
_cell.length_b   1.000
_cell.length_c   1.000
_cell.angle_alpha   90.00
_cell.angle_beta   90.00
_cell.angle_gamma   90.00
#
_symmetry.space_group_name_H-M   'P 1'
#
loop_
_entity.id
_entity.type
_entity.pdbx_description
1 polymer ?
#
loop_
_entity_poly.entity_id
_entity_poly.type
_entity_poly.pdbx_seq_one_letter_code
_entity_poly.pdbx_strand_id
1 'polypeptide(L)' 'MFAQSLGQCVLSTYLSDIHQLTRQIGGRGIELFTTVERLSGFLRRQGFSQDSSNDRVQHWIKEL' A
#
# COMPACT_ATOMS: atom_id res chain seq x y z
N MET A 1 -3.02 -15.31 -4.83
CA MET A 1 -3.14 -15.06 -3.38
C MET A 1 -1.91 -14.25 -2.94
N PHE A 2 -1.92 -12.93 -3.13
CA PHE A 2 -0.75 -12.04 -2.93
C PHE A 2 -0.65 -11.46 -1.50
N ALA A 3 -1.63 -11.75 -0.64
CA ALA A 3 -1.80 -11.05 0.64
C ALA A 3 -1.31 -11.82 1.87
N GLN A 4 -0.96 -13.10 1.75
CA GLN A 4 -0.57 -13.94 2.90
C GLN A 4 0.53 -14.93 2.51
N SER A 5 1.76 -14.62 2.90
CA SER A 5 2.83 -15.60 3.08
C SER A 5 3.00 -15.76 4.58
N LEU A 6 2.73 -16.96 5.13
CA LEU A 6 3.05 -17.33 6.52
C LEU A 6 2.59 -16.35 7.61
N GLY A 7 1.38 -15.81 7.50
CA GLY A 7 0.80 -14.94 8.54
C GLY A 7 1.37 -13.52 8.63
N GLN A 8 2.33 -13.16 7.77
CA GLN A 8 2.85 -11.80 7.66
C GLN A 8 2.37 -11.13 6.37
N CYS A 9 2.09 -9.83 6.47
CA CYS A 9 1.69 -9.02 5.33
C CYS A 9 2.91 -8.84 4.42
N VAL A 10 2.90 -9.42 3.22
CA VAL A 10 4.02 -9.30 2.27
C VAL A 10 4.38 -7.84 1.98
N LEU A 11 3.40 -6.94 2.01
CA LEU A 11 3.62 -5.50 1.88
C LEU A 11 4.58 -4.96 2.94
N SER A 12 4.52 -5.41 4.21
CA SER A 12 5.43 -4.89 5.24
C SER A 12 6.89 -5.24 4.98
N THR A 13 7.15 -6.34 4.28
CA THR A 13 8.51 -6.76 3.93
C THR A 13 9.12 -5.85 2.87
N TYR A 14 8.35 -5.49 1.85
CA TYR A 14 8.88 -4.78 0.68
C TYR A 14 8.61 -3.28 0.68
N LEU A 15 7.81 -2.74 1.61
CA LEU A 15 7.44 -1.34 1.59
C LEU A 15 8.65 -0.39 1.70
N SER A 16 9.67 -0.76 2.48
CA SER A 16 10.91 0.00 2.60
C SER A 16 11.66 0.08 1.27
N ASP A 17 11.76 -1.04 0.55
CA ASP A 17 12.45 -1.10 -0.74
C ASP A 17 11.69 -0.31 -1.80
N ILE A 18 10.36 -0.47 -1.84
CA ILE A 18 9.49 0.30 -2.74
C ILE A 18 9.69 1.80 -2.50
N HIS A 19 9.65 2.25 -1.24
CA HIS A 19 9.91 3.65 -0.89
C HIS A 19 11.26 4.16 -1.39
N GLN A 20 12.33 3.40 -1.15
CA GLN A 20 13.67 3.78 -1.57
C GLN A 20 13.75 3.89 -3.09
N LEU A 21 13.23 2.89 -3.81
CA LEU A 21 13.20 2.87 -5.27
C LEU A 21 12.37 4.02 -5.82
N THR A 22 11.20 4.31 -5.24
CA THR A 22 10.35 5.42 -5.67
C THR A 22 11.08 6.76 -5.51
N ARG A 23 11.81 6.97 -4.42
CA ARG A 23 12.62 8.18 -4.24
C ARG A 23 13.77 8.27 -5.25
N GLN A 24 14.44 7.15 -5.53
CA GLN A 24 15.55 7.11 -6.50
C GLN A 24 15.14 7.51 -7.91
N ILE A 25 13.91 7.19 -8.32
CA ILE A 25 13.36 7.58 -9.62
C ILE A 25 12.69 8.97 -9.62
N GLY A 26 12.75 9.71 -8.50
CA GLY A 26 12.08 11.01 -8.36
C GLY A 26 10.55 10.92 -8.28
N GLY A 27 10.01 9.77 -7.89
CA GLY A 27 8.58 9.57 -7.68
C GLY A 27 8.08 10.37 -6.47
N ARG A 28 6.85 10.88 -6.58
CA ARG A 28 6.23 11.76 -5.57
C ARG A 28 5.39 11.01 -4.53
N GLY A 29 5.00 9.79 -4.86
CA GLY A 29 4.16 8.97 -3.99
C GLY A 29 3.99 7.56 -4.53
N ILE A 30 3.25 6.76 -3.78
CA ILE A 30 2.93 5.37 -4.07
C ILE A 30 1.42 5.22 -4.09
N GLU A 31 0.89 4.70 -5.20
CA GLU A 31 -0.50 4.34 -5.35
C GLU A 31 -0.68 2.83 -5.18
N LEU A 32 -1.76 2.43 -4.51
CA LEU A 32 -2.11 1.03 -4.26
C LEU A 32 -3.61 0.83 -4.48
N PHE A 33 -3.92 -0.13 -5.35
CA PHE A 33 -5.28 -0.60 -5.59
C PHE A 33 -5.45 -1.98 -4.97
N THR A 34 -6.49 -2.16 -4.15
CA THR A 34 -6.75 -3.45 -3.51
C THR A 34 -8.22 -3.68 -3.25
N THR A 35 -8.64 -4.95 -3.32
CA THR A 35 -9.98 -5.41 -2.92
C THR A 35 -9.98 -5.97 -1.49
N VAL A 36 -8.82 -6.01 -0.82
CA VAL A 36 -8.65 -6.65 0.48
C VAL A 36 -8.91 -5.64 1.59
N GLU A 37 -10.16 -5.60 2.08
CA GLU A 37 -10.59 -4.63 3.11
C GLU A 37 -9.78 -4.69 4.41
N ARG A 38 -9.31 -5.90 4.79
CA ARG A 38 -8.50 -6.09 6.01
C ARG A 38 -7.15 -5.36 5.97
N LEU A 39 -6.68 -4.93 4.80
CA LEU A 39 -5.44 -4.15 4.69
C LEU A 39 -5.62 -2.69 5.11
N SER A 40 -6.84 -2.15 5.12
CA SER A 40 -7.12 -0.73 5.42
C SER A 40 -6.44 -0.23 6.70
N GLY A 41 -6.56 -0.99 7.80
CA GLY A 41 -5.93 -0.63 9.08
C GLY A 41 -4.39 -0.65 9.03
N PHE A 42 -3.80 -1.59 8.27
CA PHE A 42 -2.36 -1.62 8.05
C PHE A 42 -1.90 -0.43 7.21
N LEU A 43 -2.59 -0.14 6.10
CA LEU A 43 -2.27 0.94 5.17
C LEU A 43 -2.34 2.32 5.85
N ARG A 44 -3.37 2.57 6.66
CA ARG A 44 -3.47 3.79 7.47
C ARG A 44 -2.29 3.97 8.42
N ARG A 45 -1.87 2.90 9.13
CA ARG A 45 -0.69 2.94 10.01
C ARG A 45 0.61 3.20 9.25
N GLN A 46 0.66 2.75 8.00
CA GLN A 46 1.77 3.03 7.10
C GLN A 46 1.68 4.41 6.45
N GLY A 47 0.70 5.25 6.78
CA GLY A 47 0.58 6.61 6.23
C GLY A 47 -0.04 6.70 4.83
N PHE A 48 -0.71 5.64 4.36
CA PHE A 48 -1.56 5.75 3.18
C PHE A 48 -2.89 6.44 3.53
N SER A 49 -3.35 7.29 2.63
CA SER A 49 -4.66 7.92 2.62
C SER A 49 -5.54 7.26 1.56
N GLN A 50 -6.80 7.02 1.89
CA GLN A 50 -7.75 6.45 0.94
C GLN A 50 -8.32 7.58 0.07
N ASP A 51 -8.07 7.53 -1.23
CA ASP A 51 -8.48 8.58 -2.18
C ASP A 51 -9.88 8.35 -2.73
N SER A 52 -10.21 7.10 -3.07
CA SER A 52 -11.56 6.72 -3.44
C SER A 52 -11.95 5.33 -2.94
N SER A 53 -13.24 5.21 -2.63
CA SER A 53 -13.90 3.99 -2.23
C SER A 53 -14.90 3.65 -3.33
N ASN A 54 -14.44 3.04 -4.42
CA ASN A 54 -15.38 2.30 -5.27
C ASN A 54 -15.66 0.97 -4.54
N ASP A 55 -16.92 0.56 -4.42
CA ASP A 55 -17.36 -0.53 -3.51
C ASP A 55 -16.62 -1.86 -3.70
N ARG A 56 -15.92 -2.04 -4.83
CA ARG A 56 -15.17 -3.26 -5.15
C ARG A 56 -13.65 -3.11 -5.07
N VAL A 57 -13.11 -1.91 -5.27
CA VAL A 57 -11.66 -1.66 -5.33
C VAL A 57 -11.35 -0.39 -4.56
N GLN A 58 -10.55 -0.52 -3.52
CA GLN A 58 -10.06 0.59 -2.70
C GLN A 58 -8.82 1.19 -3.35
N HIS A 59 -8.78 2.51 -3.45
CA HIS A 59 -7.62 3.27 -3.91
C HIS A 59 -6.92 3.95 -2.73
N TRP A 60 -5.62 3.70 -2.57
CA TRP A 60 -4.78 4.21 -1.49
C TRP A 60 -3.56 4.93 -2.05
N ILE A 61 -3.25 6.11 -1.50
CA ILE A 61 -2.13 6.95 -1.90
C ILE A 61 -1.24 7.24 -0.70
N LYS A 62 0.07 7.18 -0.89
CA LYS A 62 1.07 7.63 0.09
C LYS A 62 2.06 8.59 -0.55
N GLU A 63 2.05 9.83 -0.10
CA GLU A 63 3.05 10.84 -0.46
C GLU A 63 4.42 10.51 0.19
N LEU A 64 5.53 10.83 -0.47
CA LEU A 64 6.90 10.40 -0.09
C LEU A 64 7.84 11.51 0.41
#